data_AF-A0A2M7IEE1-F1
#
_entry.id   AF-A0A2M7IEE1-F1
#
_cell.length_a   1.000
_cell.length_b   1.000
_cell.length_c   1.000
_cell.angle_alpha   90.00
_cell.angle_beta   90.00
_cell.angle_gamma   90.00
#
_symmetry.space_group_name_H-M   'P 1'
#
loop_
_entity.id
_entity.type
_entity.pdbx_description
1 polymer ?
#
loop_
_entity_poly.entity_id
_entity_poly.type
_entity_poly.pdbx_seq_one_letter_code
_entity_poly.pdbx_strand_id
1 'polypeptide(L)'
;MVKRPRPREWIQAIIDSNSSRKKGKCGELKLTLILKKLGFKEVKTWEEFNKSNKCVAQFSKVFSVKKVKENLKVKLKAKKQGKKLDLIIRYKNKIFLIEAKHLNTSGGGQDKQISELIEILNLKEKTPNISYISFLDGSYSNILISNSRAGDKLKTQRKEIKKYLKKNPKNYWLNTAGLKTLFSDLAKS
;
A
#
# COMPACT_ATOMS: atom_id res chain seq x y z
N MET A 1 -22.02 31.39 -13.47
CA MET A 1 -22.70 31.04 -12.21
C MET A 1 -22.07 29.79 -11.60
N VAL A 2 -21.38 29.90 -10.47
CA VAL A 2 -20.85 28.74 -9.73
C VAL A 2 -21.99 28.14 -8.90
N LYS A 3 -22.48 26.95 -9.26
CA LYS A 3 -23.46 26.22 -8.45
C LYS A 3 -22.81 25.86 -7.10
N ARG A 4 -23.23 26.52 -6.01
CA ARG A 4 -22.84 26.12 -4.66
C ARG A 4 -23.48 24.76 -4.36
N PRO A 5 -22.72 23.74 -3.92
CA PRO A 5 -23.27 22.43 -3.60
C PRO A 5 -24.27 22.53 -2.43
N ARG A 6 -25.41 21.83 -2.54
CA ARG A 6 -26.53 21.89 -1.58
C ARG A 6 -26.20 21.13 -0.29
N PRO A 7 -26.77 21.47 0.88
CA PRO A 7 -26.45 20.84 2.18
C PRO A 7 -26.50 19.29 2.19
N ARG A 8 -27.38 18.69 1.38
CA ARG A 8 -27.49 17.23 1.22
C ARG A 8 -26.26 16.60 0.56
N GLU A 9 -25.63 17.29 -0.38
CA GLU A 9 -24.39 16.85 -1.05
C GLU A 9 -23.19 16.91 -0.10
N TRP A 10 -23.16 17.90 0.82
CA TRP A 10 -22.16 17.98 1.89
C TRP A 10 -22.27 16.83 2.88
N ILE A 11 -23.49 16.55 3.35
CA ILE A 11 -23.75 15.43 4.27
C ILE A 11 -23.35 14.10 3.60
N GLN A 12 -23.72 13.91 2.34
CA GLN A 12 -23.33 12.71 1.58
C GLN A 12 -21.81 12.61 1.41
N ALA A 13 -21.13 13.70 1.05
CA ALA A 13 -19.67 13.72 0.91
C ALA A 13 -18.95 13.40 2.24
N ILE A 14 -19.49 13.86 3.37
CA ILE A 14 -18.98 13.55 4.71
C ILE A 14 -19.19 12.06 5.05
N ILE A 15 -20.39 11.53 4.78
CA ILE A 15 -20.71 10.11 4.99
C ILE A 15 -19.80 9.22 4.14
N ASP A 16 -19.64 9.55 2.86
CA ASP A 16 -18.79 8.81 1.93
C ASP A 16 -17.31 8.88 2.34
N SER A 17 -16.87 10.05 2.82
CA SER A 17 -15.52 10.23 3.36
C SER A 17 -15.28 9.42 4.65
N ASN A 18 -16.28 9.30 5.52
CA ASN A 18 -16.21 8.50 6.74
C ASN A 18 -16.26 6.99 6.45
N SER A 19 -17.08 6.57 5.50
CA SER A 19 -17.13 5.19 5.00
C SER A 19 -15.79 4.78 4.39
N SER A 20 -15.22 5.65 3.54
CA SER A 20 -13.89 5.47 2.95
C SER A 20 -12.79 5.35 4.02
N ARG A 21 -12.80 6.24 5.05
CA ARG A 21 -11.84 6.18 6.17
C ARG A 21 -11.97 4.92 7.01
N LYS A 22 -13.18 4.51 7.37
CA LYS A 22 -13.43 3.26 8.11
C LYS A 22 -12.91 2.03 7.34
N LYS A 23 -13.04 2.04 6.00
CA LYS A 23 -12.53 0.98 5.12
C LYS A 23 -11.00 0.92 5.09
N GLY A 24 -10.32 2.06 4.97
CA GLY A 24 -8.86 2.12 5.05
C GLY A 24 -8.35 1.52 6.36
N LYS A 25 -8.95 1.93 7.49
CA LYS A 25 -8.61 1.41 8.82
C LYS A 25 -8.87 -0.10 8.96
N CYS A 26 -9.98 -0.60 8.42
CA CYS A 26 -10.27 -2.05 8.40
C CYS A 26 -9.21 -2.83 7.61
N GLY A 27 -8.75 -2.24 6.50
CA GLY A 27 -7.68 -2.80 5.68
C GLY A 27 -6.33 -2.88 6.38
N GLU A 28 -5.90 -1.80 7.02
CA GLU A 28 -4.68 -1.77 7.83
C GLU A 28 -4.72 -2.83 8.95
N LEU A 29 -5.87 -2.93 9.65
CA LEU A 29 -6.06 -3.92 10.71
C LEU A 29 -5.95 -5.36 10.18
N LYS A 30 -6.54 -5.65 9.02
CA LYS A 30 -6.45 -6.97 8.38
C LYS A 30 -5.00 -7.37 8.13
N LEU A 31 -4.20 -6.46 7.56
CA LEU A 31 -2.79 -6.72 7.25
C LEU A 31 -1.97 -6.92 8.54
N THR A 32 -2.16 -6.06 9.54
CA THR A 32 -1.50 -6.20 10.83
C THR A 32 -1.87 -7.53 11.50
N LEU A 33 -3.12 -7.98 11.43
CA LEU A 33 -3.55 -9.28 11.97
C LEU A 33 -2.88 -10.45 11.25
N ILE A 34 -2.77 -10.41 9.92
CA ILE A 34 -2.05 -11.44 9.16
C ILE A 34 -0.59 -11.51 9.60
N LEU A 35 0.08 -10.35 9.69
CA LEU A 35 1.48 -10.28 10.09
C LEU A 35 1.71 -10.74 11.53
N LYS A 36 0.80 -10.38 12.46
CA LYS A 36 0.83 -10.88 13.84
C LYS A 36 0.74 -12.39 13.91
N LYS A 37 -0.16 -13.01 13.14
CA LYS A 37 -0.26 -14.49 13.05
C LYS A 37 1.02 -15.14 12.50
N LEU A 38 1.80 -14.40 11.71
CA LEU A 38 3.12 -14.82 11.21
C LEU A 38 4.27 -14.47 12.17
N GLY A 39 3.98 -13.99 13.38
CA GLY A 39 4.95 -13.67 14.42
C GLY A 39 5.61 -12.29 14.30
N PHE A 40 5.04 -11.36 13.55
CA PHE A 40 5.50 -9.96 13.55
C PHE A 40 4.98 -9.22 14.77
N LYS A 41 5.89 -8.59 15.52
CA LYS A 41 5.54 -7.72 16.64
C LYS A 41 5.04 -6.37 16.11
N GLU A 42 3.87 -5.91 16.56
CA GLU A 42 3.45 -4.54 16.33
C GLU A 42 4.25 -3.59 17.23
N VAL A 43 4.82 -2.54 16.65
CA VAL A 43 5.65 -1.55 17.36
C VAL A 43 5.11 -0.15 17.16
N LYS A 44 5.35 0.73 18.14
CA LYS A 44 4.83 2.11 18.14
C LYS A 44 5.93 3.17 18.09
N THR A 45 7.19 2.79 18.33
CA THR A 45 8.32 3.73 18.33
C THR A 45 9.45 3.29 17.40
N TRP A 46 10.31 4.24 17.02
CA TRP A 46 11.49 3.96 16.20
C TRP A 46 12.52 3.13 16.96
N GLU A 47 12.63 3.29 18.28
CA GLU A 47 13.53 2.47 19.09
C GLU A 47 13.14 0.98 19.03
N GLU A 48 11.84 0.68 19.18
CA GLU A 48 11.32 -0.68 19.06
C GLU A 48 11.49 -1.23 17.63
N PHE A 49 11.21 -0.40 16.63
CA PHE A 49 11.38 -0.76 15.22
C PHE A 49 12.85 -1.05 14.87
N ASN A 50 13.80 -0.33 15.49
CA ASN A 50 15.22 -0.49 15.23
C ASN A 50 15.83 -1.69 15.95
N LYS A 51 15.32 -2.01 17.15
CA LYS A 51 15.74 -3.17 17.96
C LYS A 51 15.17 -4.50 17.46
N SER A 52 13.95 -4.49 16.92
CA SER A 52 13.30 -5.71 16.44
C SER A 52 13.71 -6.05 15.01
N ASN A 53 14.06 -7.32 14.78
CA ASN A 53 14.29 -7.85 13.44
C ASN A 53 13.02 -8.39 12.78
N LYS A 54 11.86 -8.34 13.44
CA LYS A 54 10.60 -8.86 12.90
C LYS A 54 9.42 -8.07 13.47
N CYS A 55 9.09 -6.94 12.84
CA CYS A 55 8.06 -6.04 13.34
C CYS A 55 7.30 -5.31 12.23
N VAL A 56 6.14 -4.78 12.59
CA VAL A 56 5.28 -3.95 11.75
C VAL A 56 4.86 -2.70 12.53
N ALA A 57 4.82 -1.56 11.85
CA ALA A 57 4.20 -0.34 12.36
C ALA A 57 3.26 0.25 11.31
N GLN A 58 2.18 0.86 11.78
CA GLN A 58 1.34 1.71 10.96
C GLN A 58 2.00 3.07 10.82
N PHE A 59 1.91 3.67 9.63
CA PHE A 59 2.31 5.07 9.49
C PHE A 59 1.45 5.92 10.43
N SER A 60 2.06 6.89 11.08
CA SER A 60 1.44 7.69 12.13
C SER A 60 2.18 9.02 12.28
N LYS A 61 1.95 9.77 13.36
CA LYS A 61 2.80 10.93 13.70
C LYS A 61 4.25 10.50 13.94
N VAL A 62 4.45 9.34 14.58
CA VAL A 62 5.79 8.77 14.87
C VAL A 62 6.43 8.23 13.60
N PHE A 63 5.70 7.39 12.85
CA PHE A 63 6.11 6.88 11.54
C PHE A 63 5.56 7.78 10.43
N SER A 64 5.87 9.08 10.50
CA SER A 64 5.48 10.02 9.45
C SER A 64 6.37 9.85 8.22
N VAL A 65 5.89 10.26 7.04
CA VAL A 65 6.70 10.22 5.80
C VAL A 65 8.04 10.95 5.98
N LYS A 66 8.05 12.10 6.67
CA LYS A 66 9.28 12.84 6.99
C LYS A 66 10.24 11.98 7.85
N LYS A 67 9.73 11.39 8.93
CA LYS A 67 10.54 10.55 9.81
C LYS A 67 11.04 9.29 9.14
N VAL A 68 10.26 8.67 8.26
CA VAL A 68 10.69 7.50 7.46
C VAL A 68 11.80 7.90 6.50
N LYS A 69 11.70 9.05 5.82
CA LYS A 69 12.77 9.59 4.97
C LYS A 69 14.07 9.81 5.74
N GLU A 70 13.98 10.44 6.91
CA GLU A 70 15.13 10.71 7.78
C GLU A 70 15.78 9.41 8.29
N ASN A 71 15.00 8.53 8.94
CA ASN A 71 15.53 7.32 9.58
C ASN A 71 16.02 6.28 8.58
N LEU A 72 15.36 6.11 7.44
CA LEU A 72 15.73 5.12 6.42
C LEU A 72 16.61 5.68 5.30
N LYS A 73 16.88 6.99 5.31
CA LYS A 73 17.59 7.71 4.24
C LYS A 73 16.96 7.50 2.86
N VAL A 74 15.62 7.43 2.80
CA VAL A 74 14.85 7.24 1.55
C VAL A 74 14.34 8.54 0.99
N LYS A 75 14.16 8.61 -0.33
CA LYS A 75 13.60 9.78 -1.00
C LYS A 75 12.09 9.81 -0.92
N LEU A 76 11.41 8.65 -1.01
CA LEU A 76 9.96 8.52 -1.01
C LEU A 76 9.32 9.61 -1.90
N LYS A 77 9.69 9.61 -3.19
CA LYS A 77 9.22 10.58 -4.20
C LYS A 77 7.79 10.25 -4.66
N ALA A 78 6.82 10.24 -3.76
CA ALA A 78 5.43 10.23 -4.18
C ALA A 78 5.14 11.57 -4.87
N LYS A 79 4.78 11.55 -6.16
CA LYS A 79 4.54 12.75 -7.00
C LYS A 79 3.47 13.70 -6.44
N LYS A 80 2.63 13.23 -5.52
CA LYS A 80 1.64 14.04 -4.80
C LYS A 80 2.08 14.16 -3.34
N GLN A 81 2.42 15.38 -2.94
CA GLN A 81 2.74 15.74 -1.55
C GLN A 81 1.65 15.18 -0.61
N GLY A 82 2.08 14.57 0.49
CA GLY A 82 1.17 14.13 1.56
C GLY A 82 0.62 12.70 1.44
N LYS A 83 0.97 11.93 0.41
CA LYS A 83 0.58 10.50 0.36
C LYS A 83 1.30 9.71 1.45
N LYS A 84 0.53 9.24 2.43
CA LYS A 84 0.95 8.41 3.55
C LYS A 84 0.76 6.95 3.13
N LEU A 85 1.84 6.18 3.11
CA LEU A 85 1.77 4.72 3.02
C LEU A 85 1.05 4.17 4.24
N ASP A 86 0.56 2.95 4.18
CA ASP A 86 -0.22 2.37 5.27
C ASP A 86 0.66 1.72 6.33
N LEU A 87 1.60 0.86 5.91
CA LEU A 87 2.45 0.08 6.81
C LEU A 87 3.95 0.18 6.46
N ILE A 88 4.77 0.08 7.50
CA ILE A 88 6.19 -0.20 7.42
C ILE A 88 6.49 -1.51 8.17
N ILE A 89 7.21 -2.43 7.51
CA ILE A 89 7.54 -3.74 8.05
C ILE A 89 9.05 -3.92 8.01
N ARG A 90 9.63 -4.45 9.09
CA ARG A 90 11.02 -4.89 9.13
C ARG A 90 11.08 -6.40 9.27
N TYR A 91 11.90 -7.02 8.43
CA TYR A 91 12.30 -8.41 8.56
C TYR A 91 13.80 -8.54 8.32
N LYS A 92 14.55 -8.91 9.37
CA LYS A 92 16.03 -8.89 9.40
C LYS A 92 16.53 -7.51 8.94
N ASN A 93 17.27 -7.47 7.85
CA ASN A 93 17.81 -6.26 7.21
C ASN A 93 16.92 -5.70 6.08
N LYS A 94 15.75 -6.31 5.83
CA LYS A 94 14.80 -5.88 4.79
C LYS A 94 13.71 -5.01 5.39
N ILE A 95 13.33 -3.98 4.64
CA ILE A 95 12.23 -3.08 4.97
C ILE A 95 11.22 -3.08 3.83
N PHE A 96 9.96 -3.26 4.18
CA PHE A 96 8.84 -3.21 3.25
C PHE A 96 7.93 -2.04 3.58
N LEU A 97 7.58 -1.29 2.54
CA LEU A 97 6.70 -0.12 2.61
C LEU A 97 5.43 -0.45 1.82
N ILE A 98 4.29 -0.51 2.51
CA ILE A 98 3.03 -0.98 1.93
C ILE A 98 2.05 0.17 1.74
N GLU A 99 1.50 0.28 0.53
CA GLU A 99 0.23 0.95 0.26
C GLU A 99 -0.84 -0.12 0.01
N ALA A 100 -2.00 -0.01 0.64
CA ALA A 100 -3.06 -1.00 0.68
C ALA A 100 -4.41 -0.38 0.28
N LYS A 101 -5.05 -0.94 -0.73
CA LYS A 101 -6.42 -0.57 -1.13
C LYS A 101 -7.37 -1.75 -0.99
N HIS A 102 -8.60 -1.45 -0.57
CA HIS A 102 -9.73 -2.38 -0.50
C HIS A 102 -10.80 -1.87 -1.45
N LEU A 103 -10.90 -2.48 -2.64
CA LEU A 103 -11.85 -2.07 -3.66
C LEU A 103 -13.21 -2.72 -3.39
N ASN A 104 -14.21 -1.91 -3.06
CA ASN A 104 -15.58 -2.38 -2.84
C ASN A 104 -16.60 -1.66 -3.75
N THR A 105 -16.14 -0.79 -4.65
CA THR A 105 -16.98 0.04 -5.53
C THR A 105 -16.40 0.06 -6.93
N SER A 106 -17.24 -0.12 -7.95
CA SER A 106 -16.89 0.06 -9.35
C SER A 106 -16.88 1.55 -9.75
N GLY A 107 -16.10 1.92 -10.78
CA GLY A 107 -16.11 3.27 -11.38
C GLY A 107 -14.83 4.10 -11.18
N GLY A 108 -14.92 5.42 -11.36
CA GLY A 108 -13.73 6.31 -11.43
C GLY A 108 -12.88 6.40 -10.15
N GLY A 109 -13.46 6.14 -8.98
CA GLY A 109 -12.71 6.07 -7.72
C GLY A 109 -11.74 4.88 -7.66
N GLN A 110 -12.14 3.75 -8.24
CA GLN A 110 -11.31 2.55 -8.34
C GLN A 110 -10.11 2.79 -9.26
N ASP A 111 -10.31 3.44 -10.41
CA ASP A 111 -9.22 3.73 -11.35
C ASP A 111 -8.12 4.58 -10.71
N LYS A 112 -8.52 5.61 -9.95
CA LYS A 112 -7.57 6.44 -9.22
C LYS A 112 -6.76 5.62 -8.22
N GLN A 113 -7.43 4.74 -7.45
CA GLN A 113 -6.76 3.89 -6.46
C GLN A 113 -5.78 2.90 -7.11
N ILE A 114 -6.12 2.35 -8.28
CA ILE A 114 -5.21 1.47 -9.03
C ILE A 114 -4.01 2.25 -9.55
N SER A 115 -4.23 3.44 -10.13
CA SER A 115 -3.13 4.30 -10.58
C SER A 115 -2.21 4.70 -9.41
N GLU A 116 -2.75 4.91 -8.21
CA GLU A 116 -1.96 5.15 -7.00
C GLU A 116 -1.06 3.97 -6.67
N LEU A 117 -1.57 2.74 -6.72
CA LEU A 117 -0.77 1.53 -6.51
C LEU A 117 0.31 1.36 -7.59
N ILE A 118 -0.03 1.59 -8.86
CA ILE A 118 0.94 1.53 -9.97
C ILE A 118 2.07 2.55 -9.78
N GLU A 119 1.78 3.76 -9.30
CA GLU A 119 2.79 4.78 -8.99
C GLU A 119 3.78 4.29 -7.92
N ILE A 120 3.31 3.59 -6.89
CA ILE A 120 4.15 3.02 -5.82
C ILE A 120 5.13 1.99 -6.38
N LEU A 121 4.70 1.12 -7.32
CA LEU A 121 5.58 0.14 -7.95
C LEU A 121 6.76 0.77 -8.71
N ASN A 122 6.61 1.99 -9.22
CA ASN A 122 7.68 2.69 -9.93
C ASN A 122 8.73 3.31 -8.99
N LEU A 123 8.47 3.36 -7.68
CA LEU A 123 9.42 3.90 -6.71
C LEU A 123 10.66 3.00 -6.58
N LYS A 124 11.82 3.64 -6.46
CA LYS A 124 13.11 2.98 -6.26
C LYS A 124 13.96 3.85 -5.35
N GLU A 125 14.59 3.22 -4.37
CA GLU A 125 15.52 3.87 -3.47
C GLU A 125 16.96 3.49 -3.79
N LYS A 126 17.90 4.39 -3.47
CA LYS A 126 19.33 4.08 -3.50
C LYS A 126 19.71 3.18 -2.31
N THR A 127 19.04 3.36 -1.18
CA THR A 127 19.23 2.55 0.01
C THR A 127 18.89 1.09 -0.30
N PRO A 128 19.79 0.13 -0.02
CA PRO A 128 19.53 -1.27 -0.27
C PRO A 128 18.43 -1.81 0.65
N ASN A 129 17.86 -2.97 0.27
CA ASN A 129 16.90 -3.74 1.07
C ASN A 129 15.58 -3.05 1.40
N ILE A 130 15.23 -2.00 0.65
CA ILE A 130 13.92 -1.35 0.73
C ILE A 130 13.08 -1.78 -0.47
N SER A 131 11.88 -2.27 -0.16
CA SER A 131 10.92 -2.79 -1.11
C SER A 131 9.57 -2.10 -0.94
N TYR A 132 8.94 -1.75 -2.05
CA TYR A 132 7.58 -1.24 -2.05
C TYR A 132 6.58 -2.35 -2.36
N ILE A 133 5.49 -2.41 -1.61
CA ILE A 133 4.38 -3.34 -1.82
C ILE A 133 3.15 -2.52 -2.18
N SER A 134 2.62 -2.79 -3.36
CA SER A 134 1.28 -2.37 -3.76
C SER A 134 0.31 -3.50 -3.45
N PHE A 135 -0.49 -3.29 -2.40
CA PHE A 135 -1.44 -4.27 -1.92
C PHE A 135 -2.85 -3.92 -2.39
N LEU A 136 -3.50 -4.89 -3.03
CA LEU A 136 -4.89 -4.79 -3.44
C LEU A 136 -5.68 -5.98 -2.91
N ASP A 137 -6.62 -5.72 -2.01
CA ASP A 137 -7.45 -6.79 -1.46
C ASP A 137 -8.48 -7.29 -2.48
N GLY A 138 -8.83 -8.57 -2.36
CA GLY A 138 -9.85 -9.22 -3.18
C GLY A 138 -9.36 -9.76 -4.53
N SER A 139 -10.30 -10.36 -5.26
CA SER A 139 -10.04 -11.07 -6.53
C SER A 139 -9.73 -10.15 -7.70
N TYR A 140 -10.07 -8.85 -7.62
CA TYR A 140 -9.79 -7.90 -8.70
C TYR A 140 -8.29 -7.75 -8.97
N SER A 141 -7.45 -7.95 -7.95
CA SER A 141 -6.00 -8.06 -8.12
C SER A 141 -5.61 -9.13 -9.14
N ASN A 142 -6.31 -10.27 -9.15
CA ASN A 142 -6.06 -11.37 -10.09
C ASN A 142 -6.43 -10.95 -11.52
N ILE A 143 -7.53 -10.20 -11.67
CA ILE A 143 -7.94 -9.65 -12.97
C ILE A 143 -6.86 -8.69 -13.49
N LEU A 144 -6.31 -7.82 -12.63
CA LEU A 144 -5.26 -6.86 -12.98
C LEU A 144 -3.93 -7.50 -13.37
N ILE A 145 -3.63 -8.72 -12.94
CA ILE A 145 -2.37 -9.40 -13.30
C ILE A 145 -2.55 -10.54 -14.33
N SER A 146 -3.79 -10.93 -14.63
CA SER A 146 -4.10 -11.97 -15.62
C SER A 146 -3.82 -11.55 -17.07
N ASN A 147 -3.79 -12.55 -17.96
CA ASN A 147 -3.63 -12.37 -19.40
C ASN A 147 -4.98 -12.46 -20.18
N SER A 148 -6.12 -12.39 -19.48
CA SER A 148 -7.44 -12.50 -20.11
C SER A 148 -7.75 -11.34 -21.06
N ARG A 149 -8.75 -11.48 -21.94
CA ARG A 149 -9.23 -10.34 -22.75
C ARG A 149 -9.67 -9.20 -21.83
N ALA A 150 -9.36 -7.96 -22.24
CA ALA A 150 -9.59 -6.78 -21.44
C ALA A 150 -9.84 -5.57 -22.34
N GLY A 151 -10.62 -4.59 -21.85
CA GLY A 151 -10.70 -3.27 -22.47
C GLY A 151 -9.38 -2.49 -22.35
N ASP A 152 -9.24 -1.42 -23.13
CA ASP A 152 -7.94 -0.73 -23.29
C ASP A 152 -7.40 -0.12 -22.01
N LYS A 153 -8.28 0.33 -21.10
CA LYS A 153 -7.88 0.81 -19.77
C LYS A 153 -7.18 -0.27 -18.95
N LEU A 154 -7.79 -1.45 -18.85
CA LEU A 154 -7.24 -2.57 -18.09
C LEU A 154 -5.96 -3.12 -18.76
N LYS A 155 -5.89 -3.12 -20.10
CA LYS A 155 -4.65 -3.42 -20.83
C LYS A 155 -3.52 -2.45 -20.45
N THR A 156 -3.83 -1.17 -20.34
CA THR A 156 -2.87 -0.12 -19.96
C THR A 156 -2.36 -0.33 -18.54
N GLN A 157 -3.26 -0.50 -17.58
CA GLN A 157 -2.92 -0.79 -16.17
C GLN A 157 -2.03 -2.04 -16.06
N ARG A 158 -2.39 -3.13 -16.75
CA ARG A 158 -1.57 -4.36 -16.84
C ARG A 158 -0.17 -4.10 -17.38
N LYS A 159 -0.06 -3.36 -18.48
CA LYS A 159 1.21 -3.02 -19.12
C LYS A 159 2.09 -2.23 -18.16
N GLU A 160 1.53 -1.26 -17.44
CA GLU A 160 2.26 -0.45 -16.46
C GLU A 160 2.72 -1.27 -15.24
N ILE A 161 1.84 -2.10 -14.66
CA ILE A 161 2.19 -3.02 -13.57
C ILE A 161 3.37 -3.89 -13.99
N LYS A 162 3.26 -4.58 -15.14
CA LYS A 162 4.33 -5.45 -15.66
C LYS A 162 5.62 -4.67 -15.94
N LYS A 163 5.52 -3.48 -16.54
CA LYS A 163 6.67 -2.60 -16.80
C LYS A 163 7.40 -2.23 -15.52
N TYR A 164 6.68 -1.81 -14.47
CA TYR A 164 7.29 -1.36 -13.23
C TYR A 164 7.82 -2.50 -12.36
N LEU A 165 7.16 -3.67 -12.34
CA LEU A 165 7.71 -4.86 -11.70
C LEU A 165 9.00 -5.34 -12.37
N LYS A 166 9.06 -5.33 -13.71
CA LYS A 166 10.32 -5.63 -14.45
C LYS A 166 11.42 -4.62 -14.15
N LYS A 167 11.08 -3.33 -14.12
CA LYS A 167 12.02 -2.25 -13.83
C LYS A 167 12.54 -2.27 -12.37
N ASN A 168 11.68 -2.65 -11.43
CA ASN A 168 11.95 -2.67 -9.99
C ASN A 168 11.64 -4.06 -9.41
N PRO A 169 12.49 -5.08 -9.63
CA PRO A 169 12.20 -6.47 -9.29
C PRO A 169 12.11 -6.74 -7.77
N LYS A 170 12.51 -5.79 -6.94
CA LYS A 170 12.37 -5.85 -5.48
C LYS A 170 11.02 -5.30 -4.99
N ASN A 171 10.18 -4.77 -5.87
CA ASN A 171 8.83 -4.30 -5.52
C ASN A 171 7.81 -5.39 -5.84
N TYR A 172 6.67 -5.34 -5.15
CA TYR A 172 5.66 -6.39 -5.21
C TYR A 172 4.27 -5.84 -5.46
N TRP A 173 3.51 -6.55 -6.29
CA TRP A 173 2.06 -6.39 -6.38
C TRP A 173 1.42 -7.61 -5.72
N LEU A 174 0.67 -7.41 -4.63
CA LEU A 174 0.16 -8.52 -3.81
C LEU A 174 -1.33 -8.36 -3.53
N ASN A 175 -2.02 -9.50 -3.41
CA ASN A 175 -3.30 -9.61 -2.73
C ASN A 175 -3.09 -10.30 -1.37
N THR A 176 -4.18 -10.62 -0.67
CA THR A 176 -4.12 -11.32 0.63
C THR A 176 -3.32 -12.63 0.57
N ALA A 177 -3.48 -13.44 -0.48
CA ALA A 177 -2.75 -14.70 -0.63
C ALA A 177 -1.26 -14.45 -0.84
N GLY A 178 -0.90 -13.57 -1.78
CA GLY A 178 0.50 -13.22 -2.06
C GLY A 178 1.22 -12.61 -0.86
N LEU A 179 0.53 -11.80 -0.04
CA LEU A 179 1.08 -11.27 1.20
C LEU A 179 1.42 -12.38 2.20
N LYS A 180 0.48 -13.33 2.41
CA LYS A 180 0.69 -14.47 3.31
C LYS A 180 1.87 -15.32 2.86
N THR A 181 1.94 -15.64 1.57
CA THR A 181 3.04 -16.42 0.98
C THR A 181 4.37 -15.70 1.17
N LEU A 182 4.48 -14.43 0.75
CA LEU A 182 5.72 -13.65 0.86
C LEU A 182 6.27 -13.64 2.29
N PHE A 183 5.43 -13.31 3.28
CA PHE A 183 5.89 -13.19 4.66
C PHE A 183 6.02 -14.53 5.39
N SER A 184 5.31 -15.57 4.95
CA SER A 184 5.53 -16.94 5.44
C SER A 184 6.86 -17.49 4.93
N ASP A 185 7.20 -17.28 3.66
CA ASP A 185 8.45 -17.76 3.08
C ASP A 185 9.65 -17.04 3.70
N LEU A 186 9.52 -15.72 3.90
CA LEU A 186 10.51 -14.96 4.65
C LEU A 186 10.70 -15.54 6.06
N ALA A 187 9.62 -15.91 6.76
CA ALA A 187 9.71 -16.46 8.11
C ALA A 187 10.35 -17.87 8.17
N LYS A 188 10.40 -18.60 7.05
CA LYS A 188 11.07 -19.91 6.93
C LYS A 188 12.56 -19.78 6.55
N SER A 189 12.96 -18.64 5.99
CA SER A 189 14.36 -18.30 5.62
C SER A 189 15.09 -17.54 6.71
#